data_AF-A0A352A2R6-F1
#
_entry.id   AF-A0A352A2R6-F1
#
_cell.length_a   1.000
_cell.length_b   1.000
_cell.length_c   1.000
_cell.angle_alpha   90.00
_cell.angle_beta   90.00
_cell.angle_gamma   90.00
#
_symmetry.space_group_name_H-M   'P 1'
#
loop_
_entity.id
_entity.type
_entity.pdbx_description
1 polymer ?
#
loop_
_entity_poly.entity_id
_entity_poly.type
_entity_poly.pdbx_seq_one_letter_code
_entity_poly.pdbx_strand_id
1 'polypeptide(L)' 'MKKYKKSELDAALQAVEHGASHHEVTNGSLNKSIIAREMRKRKNEKGRIAKQKNVDRVYEDAMKYYEISIKKQNK' A
#
# COMPACT_ATOMS: atom_id res chain seq x y z
N MET A 1 -1.89 20.04 22.73
CA MET A 1 -2.46 19.01 21.83
C MET A 1 -1.85 17.66 22.17
N LYS A 2 -2.62 16.66 22.60
CA LYS A 2 -2.07 15.31 22.89
C LYS A 2 -1.65 14.66 21.57
N LYS A 3 -0.39 14.23 21.45
CA LYS A 3 0.09 13.45 20.29
C LYS A 3 -0.50 12.04 20.38
N TYR A 4 -1.07 11.54 19.28
CA TYR A 4 -1.50 10.15 19.18
C TYR A 4 -0.28 9.23 19.05
N LYS A 5 -0.37 8.02 19.58
CA LYS A 5 0.67 6.99 19.38
C LYS A 5 0.52 6.40 17.98
N LYS A 6 1.64 5.97 17.40
CA LYS A 6 1.63 5.29 16.09
C LYS A 6 0.75 4.03 16.12
N SER A 7 0.81 3.25 17.19
CA SER A 7 -0.02 2.06 17.38
C SER A 7 -1.52 2.35 17.38
N GLU A 8 -1.94 3.46 18.01
CA GLU A 8 -3.35 3.90 18.03
C GLU A 8 -3.83 4.29 16.63
N LEU A 9 -3.00 5.04 15.90
CA LEU A 9 -3.29 5.38 14.50
C LEU A 9 -3.37 4.11 13.65
N ASP A 10 -2.43 3.18 13.80
CA ASP A 10 -2.41 1.96 12.99
C ASP A 10 -3.63 1.08 13.23
N ALA A 11 -4.08 0.95 14.48
CA ALA A 11 -5.30 0.24 14.86
C ALA A 11 -6.56 0.94 14.31
N ALA A 12 -6.65 2.27 14.43
CA ALA A 12 -7.77 3.05 13.89
C ALA A 12 -7.89 2.88 12.36
N LEU A 13 -6.76 2.93 11.64
CA LEU A 13 -6.75 2.76 10.20
C LEU A 13 -7.13 1.32 9.79
N GLN A 14 -6.70 0.29 10.53
CA GLN A 14 -7.13 -1.09 10.30
C GLN A 14 -8.63 -1.26 10.52
N ALA A 15 -9.18 -0.73 11.61
CA ALA A 15 -10.60 -0.79 11.88
C ALA A 15 -11.42 -0.15 10.74
N VAL A 16 -10.99 1.00 10.23
CA VAL A 16 -11.62 1.63 9.05
C VAL A 16 -11.51 0.76 7.80
N GLU A 17 -10.37 0.11 7.55
CA GLU A 17 -10.23 -0.85 6.44
C GLU A 17 -11.16 -2.07 6.59
N HIS A 18 -11.49 -2.47 7.82
CA HIS A 18 -12.43 -3.55 8.12
C HIS A 18 -13.90 -3.11 8.19
N GLY A 19 -14.21 -1.85 7.88
CA GLY A 19 -15.57 -1.34 7.75
C GLY A 19 -16.06 -0.43 8.88
N ALA A 20 -15.23 -0.15 9.89
CA ALA A 20 -15.59 0.83 10.92
C ALA A 20 -15.74 2.23 10.32
N SER A 21 -16.72 2.98 10.82
CA SER A 21 -16.89 4.38 10.49
C SER A 21 -15.78 5.23 11.11
N HIS A 22 -15.56 6.41 10.54
CA HIS A 22 -14.56 7.34 11.08
C HIS A 22 -14.94 7.83 12.48
N HIS A 23 -16.22 7.85 12.84
CA HIS A 23 -16.65 8.29 14.17
C HIS A 23 -16.27 7.27 15.25
N GLU A 24 -16.37 5.98 14.93
CA GLU A 24 -16.06 4.89 15.88
C GLU A 24 -14.57 4.84 16.24
N VAL A 25 -13.70 5.26 15.32
CA VAL A 25 -12.24 5.21 15.51
C VAL A 25 -11.64 6.55 15.95
N THR A 26 -12.43 7.63 15.97
CA THR A 26 -11.96 8.92 16.47
C THR A 26 -11.91 8.96 17.99
N ASN A 27 -10.88 9.59 18.53
CA ASN A 27 -10.79 9.93 19.94
C ASN A 27 -10.14 11.32 20.10
N GLY A 28 -10.05 11.84 21.32
CA GLY A 28 -9.55 13.21 21.55
C GLY A 28 -8.17 13.51 20.96
N SER A 29 -7.30 12.51 20.73
CA SER A 29 -5.99 12.68 20.06
C SER A 29 -6.03 12.35 18.56
N LEU A 30 -6.92 11.47 18.11
CA LEU A 30 -7.15 11.06 16.72
C LEU A 30 -8.46 11.61 16.19
N ASN A 31 -8.39 12.73 15.47
CA ASN A 31 -9.56 13.30 14.81
C ASN A 31 -9.76 12.75 13.38
N LYS A 32 -10.95 13.01 12.83
CA LYS A 32 -11.36 12.52 11.50
C LYS A 32 -10.43 12.96 10.38
N SER A 33 -9.86 14.17 10.46
CA SER A 33 -8.97 14.70 9.41
C SER A 33 -7.60 14.01 9.41
N ILE A 34 -7.06 13.66 10.58
CA ILE A 34 -5.84 12.85 10.71
C ILE A 34 -6.08 11.47 10.08
N ILE A 35 -7.14 10.78 10.48
CA ILE A 35 -7.47 9.43 9.97
C ILE A 35 -7.64 9.47 8.45
N ALA A 36 -8.43 10.40 7.92
CA ALA A 36 -8.64 10.53 6.49
C ALA A 36 -7.34 10.83 5.71
N ARG A 37 -6.45 11.67 6.26
CA ARG A 37 -5.15 11.97 5.64
C ARG A 37 -4.29 10.72 5.55
N GLU A 38 -4.19 9.97 6.64
CA GLU A 38 -3.33 8.78 6.72
C GLU A 38 -3.91 7.62 5.90
N MET A 39 -5.24 7.47 5.82
CA MET A 39 -5.90 6.55 4.89
C MET A 39 -5.54 6.86 3.43
N ARG A 40 -5.56 8.14 3.02
CA ARG A 40 -5.15 8.55 1.66
C ARG A 40 -3.69 8.20 1.38
N LYS A 41 -2.79 8.46 2.33
CA LYS A 41 -1.37 8.08 2.18
C LYS A 41 -1.21 6.56 2.02
N ARG A 42 -1.89 5.76 2.85
CA ARG A 42 -1.88 4.30 2.73
C ARG A 42 -2.41 3.82 1.38
N LYS A 43 -3.51 4.41 0.88
CA LYS A 43 -4.06 4.09 -0.44
C LYS A 43 -3.04 4.37 -1.55
N ASN A 44 -2.40 5.54 -1.52
CA ASN A 44 -1.41 5.93 -2.52
C ASN A 44 -0.20 4.99 -2.50
N GLU A 45 0.26 4.63 -1.30
CA GLU A 45 1.38 3.71 -1.12
C GLU A 45 1.05 2.30 -1.63
N LYS A 46 -0.14 1.77 -1.33
CA LYS A 46 -0.64 0.51 -1.90
C LYS A 46 -0.64 0.55 -3.43
N GLY A 47 -1.11 1.66 -4.02
CA GLY A 47 -1.09 1.87 -5.47
C GLY A 47 0.32 1.91 -6.06
N ARG A 48 1.26 2.58 -5.39
CA ARG A 48 2.67 2.64 -5.80
C ARG A 48 3.31 1.25 -5.80
N ILE A 49 3.12 0.48 -4.73
CA ILE A 49 3.64 -0.88 -4.61
C ILE A 49 3.07 -1.79 -5.70
N ALA A 50 1.76 -1.72 -5.95
CA ALA A 50 1.11 -2.51 -7.00
C ALA A 50 1.66 -2.17 -8.39
N LYS A 51 1.90 -0.89 -8.67
CA LYS A 51 2.52 -0.46 -9.94
C LYS A 51 3.95 -1.00 -10.08
N GLN A 52 4.75 -0.92 -9.02
CA GLN A 52 6.13 -1.45 -9.04
C GLN A 52 6.14 -2.95 -9.31
N LYS A 53 5.32 -3.73 -8.59
CA LYS A 53 5.22 -5.19 -8.81
C LYS A 53 4.85 -5.54 -10.24
N ASN A 54 3.98 -4.76 -10.88
CA ASN A 54 3.64 -4.99 -12.28
C ASN A 54 4.83 -4.72 -13.21
N VAL A 55 5.59 -3.66 -12.96
CA VAL A 55 6.83 -3.35 -13.70
C VAL A 55 7.84 -4.49 -13.54
N ASP A 56 8.06 -4.95 -12.32
CA ASP A 56 9.01 -6.04 -12.03
C ASP A 56 8.63 -7.31 -12.79
N ARG A 57 7.34 -7.68 -12.80
CA ARG A 57 6.82 -8.82 -13.57
C ARG A 57 7.08 -8.68 -15.07
N VAL A 58 6.86 -7.49 -15.64
CA VAL A 58 7.11 -7.25 -17.07
C VAL A 58 8.59 -7.43 -17.40
N TYR A 59 9.49 -6.98 -16.52
CA TYR A 59 10.92 -7.21 -16.69
C TYR A 59 11.30 -8.69 -16.60
N GLU A 60 10.76 -9.42 -15.62
CA GLU A 60 10.98 -10.87 -15.48
C GLU A 60 10.53 -11.63 -16.74
N ASP A 61 9.35 -11.31 -17.27
CA ASP A 61 8.84 -11.92 -18.49
C ASP A 61 9.74 -11.61 -19.69
N ALA A 62 10.17 -10.33 -19.84
CA ALA A 62 11.06 -9.92 -20.92
C ALA A 62 12.40 -10.66 -20.87
N MET A 63 13.00 -10.79 -19.69
CA MET A 63 14.25 -11.53 -19.47
C MET A 63 14.08 -13.00 -19.83
N LYS A 64 12.98 -13.63 -19.43
CA LYS A 64 12.67 -15.02 -19.77
C LYS A 64 12.58 -15.25 -21.27
N TYR A 65 11.89 -14.36 -22.01
CA TYR A 65 11.82 -14.46 -23.47
C TYR A 65 13.18 -14.28 -24.14
N TYR A 66 14.00 -13.35 -23.64
CA TYR A 66 15.35 -13.14 -24.13
C TYR A 66 16.23 -14.38 -23.96
N GLU A 67 16.22 -14.99 -22.77
CA GLU A 67 16.96 -16.24 -22.52
C GLU A 67 16.53 -17.39 -23.45
N ILE A 68 15.23 -17.52 -23.71
CA ILE A 68 14.70 -18.52 -24.66
C ILE A 68 15.25 -18.24 -26.07
N SER A 69 15.30 -16.98 -26.48
CA SER A 69 15.77 -16.59 -27.81
C SER A 69 17.26 -16.92 -28.01
N ILE A 70 18.11 -16.64 -27.01
CA ILE A 70 19.53 -17.01 -27.03
C ILE A 70 19.70 -18.53 -27.12
N LYS A 71 18.95 -19.29 -26.30
CA LYS A 71 19.01 -20.76 -26.31
C LYS A 71 18.59 -21.35 -27.66
N LYS A 72 17.71 -20.67 -28.41
CA LYS A 72 17.31 -21.08 -29.77
C LYS A 72 18.35 -20.72 -30.84
N GLN A 73 19.10 -19.63 -30.68
CA GLN A 73 20.17 -19.25 -31.61
C GLN A 73 21.43 -20.11 -31.45
N ASN A 74 21.69 -20.61 -30.24
CA ASN A 74 22.85 -21.45 -29.93
C ASN A 74 22.60 -22.96 -30.19
N LYS A 75 21.53 -23.31 -30.90
CA LYS A 75 21.10 -24.69 -31.20
C LYS A 75 20.96 -24.88 -32.71
#